data_AF-A0A960NLT8-F1
#
_entry.id   AF-A0A960NLT8-F1
#
_cell.length_a   1.000
_cell.length_b   1.000
_cell.length_c   1.000
_cell.angle_alpha   90.00
_cell.angle_beta   90.00
_cell.angle_gamma   90.00
#
_symmetry.space_group_name_H-M   'P 1'
#
loop_
_entity.id
_entity.type
_entity.pdbx_description
1 polymer ?
#
loop_
_entity_poly.entity_id
_entity_poly.type
_entity_poly.pdbx_seq_one_letter_code
_entity_poly.pdbx_strand_id
1 'polypeptide(L)'
;MVVLLYSLPMDRKIYSVTELNRLVKTTLENEIGSVWVEGEVSNLRRPSSGHLYFTLKDAGGQISIVLFRGSQRGIPEVADGRKLRVCGDMTAYVERGNYQLIARIVEEAGKGSLQEAFEKLKARLQEEGLFDADRKKSLPTLARHIGIVTSPSGAAIRDLLNVLTRRFPNLHVVLAPVKVQGDGAAEEIANAIDTL
;
A
#
# COMPACT_ATOMS: atom_id res chain seq x y z
N MET A 1 9.52 11.27 74.18
CA MET A 1 10.06 10.05 73.55
C MET A 1 8.93 9.49 72.70
N VAL A 2 8.97 9.36 71.37
CA VAL A 2 10.05 9.08 70.42
C VAL A 2 9.63 9.63 69.04
N VAL A 3 10.53 10.44 68.46
CA VAL A 3 10.95 10.56 67.06
C VAL A 3 9.90 10.51 65.93
N LEU A 4 9.68 11.67 65.32
CA LEU A 4 9.24 11.81 63.92
C LEU A 4 10.29 11.19 62.99
N LEU A 5 9.90 10.17 62.21
CA LEU A 5 10.64 9.71 61.04
C LEU A 5 10.53 10.78 59.94
N TYR A 6 11.52 11.68 59.86
CA TYR A 6 11.71 12.51 58.67
C TYR A 6 12.20 11.61 57.53
N SER A 7 11.33 11.44 56.53
CA SER A 7 11.69 10.89 55.22
C SER A 7 12.85 11.71 54.65
N LEU A 8 13.99 11.05 54.40
CA LEU A 8 15.14 11.69 53.74
C LEU A 8 14.72 12.18 52.35
N PRO A 9 15.16 13.37 51.91
CA PRO A 9 14.88 13.83 50.56
C PRO A 9 15.51 12.84 49.58
N MET A 10 14.67 12.24 48.72
CA MET A 10 15.15 11.49 47.56
C MET A 10 15.99 12.45 46.74
N ASP A 11 17.30 12.22 46.72
CA ASP A 11 18.25 13.03 45.96
C ASP A 11 17.81 13.02 44.49
N ARG A 12 17.32 14.17 44.01
CA ARG A 12 16.72 14.28 42.69
C ARG A 12 17.85 14.32 41.68
N LYS A 13 18.10 13.21 40.98
CA LYS A 13 19.06 13.20 39.87
C LYS A 13 18.56 14.12 38.75
N ILE A 14 19.31 15.18 38.49
CA ILE A 14 19.05 16.14 37.39
C ILE A 14 19.92 15.72 36.20
N TYR A 15 19.29 15.43 35.06
CA TYR A 15 19.97 15.17 33.80
C TYR A 15 20.06 16.46 32.98
N SER A 16 21.19 16.67 32.28
CA SER A 16 21.20 17.59 31.14
C SER A 16 20.38 17.03 29.98
N VAL A 17 19.93 17.91 29.07
CA VAL A 17 19.16 17.50 27.88
C VAL A 17 19.91 16.46 27.06
N THR A 18 21.22 16.65 26.87
CA THR A 18 22.07 15.71 26.11
C THR A 18 22.19 14.36 26.82
N GLU A 19 22.36 14.34 28.14
CA GLU A 19 22.42 13.09 28.90
C GLU A 19 21.11 12.32 28.83
N LEU A 20 19.97 13.02 28.97
CA LEU A 20 18.65 12.40 28.87
C LEU A 20 18.43 11.81 27.47
N ASN A 21 18.74 12.56 26.41
CA ASN A 21 18.57 12.08 25.03
C ASN A 21 19.51 10.91 24.71
N ARG A 22 20.74 10.90 25.23
CA ARG A 22 21.65 9.75 25.11
C ARG A 22 21.12 8.54 25.86
N LEU A 23 20.58 8.73 27.07
CA LEU A 23 19.96 7.65 27.84
C LEU A 23 18.79 7.05 27.06
N VAL A 24 17.87 7.87 26.55
CA VAL A 24 16.73 7.42 25.72
C VAL A 24 17.23 6.64 24.50
N LYS A 25 18.24 7.17 23.78
CA LYS A 25 18.83 6.48 22.63
C LYS A 25 19.33 5.09 23.02
N THR A 26 20.16 4.99 24.06
CA THR A 26 20.72 3.72 24.53
C THR A 26 19.64 2.75 24.98
N THR A 27 18.61 3.23 25.68
CA THR A 27 17.47 2.39 26.08
C THR A 27 16.71 1.86 24.87
N LEU A 28 16.41 2.69 23.86
CA LEU A 28 15.73 2.23 22.64
C LEU A 28 16.57 1.20 21.88
N GLU A 29 17.88 1.44 21.74
CA GLU A 29 18.80 0.55 21.02
C GLU A 29 18.95 -0.80 21.73
N ASN A 30 18.96 -0.83 23.07
CA ASN A 30 19.14 -2.05 23.86
C ASN A 30 17.83 -2.84 24.07
N GLU A 31 16.74 -2.16 24.43
CA GLU A 31 15.50 -2.81 24.84
C GLU A 31 14.59 -3.14 23.65
N ILE A 32 14.63 -2.34 22.58
CA ILE A 32 13.81 -2.54 21.38
C ILE A 32 14.65 -3.13 20.26
N GLY A 33 15.81 -2.53 19.97
CA GLY A 33 16.71 -3.00 18.93
C GLY A 33 16.05 -3.04 17.54
N SER A 34 16.16 -4.17 16.85
CA SER A 34 15.63 -4.37 15.50
C SER A 34 14.16 -4.75 15.51
N VAL A 35 13.33 -4.00 14.77
CA VAL A 35 11.88 -4.23 14.68
C VAL A 35 11.34 -4.11 13.27
N TRP A 36 10.15 -4.67 13.06
CA TRP A 36 9.34 -4.50 11.86
C TRP A 36 8.19 -3.53 12.14
N VAL A 37 7.97 -2.59 11.23
CA VAL A 37 6.86 -1.62 11.30
C VAL A 37 6.16 -1.56 9.94
N GLU A 38 4.83 -1.55 9.95
CA GLU A 38 4.00 -1.38 8.75
C GLU A 38 3.22 -0.08 8.85
N GLY A 39 3.12 0.67 7.75
CA GLY A 39 2.34 1.89 7.70
C GLY A 39 2.24 2.49 6.30
N GLU A 40 1.44 3.55 6.18
CA GLU A 40 1.40 4.37 4.97
C GLU A 40 2.57 5.35 4.97
N VAL A 41 3.26 5.45 3.85
CA VAL A 41 4.33 6.43 3.63
C VAL A 41 3.72 7.82 3.53
N SER A 42 4.33 8.76 4.24
CA SER A 42 4.03 10.19 4.15
C SER A 42 5.30 11.02 4.32
N ASN A 43 5.25 12.28 3.91
CA ASN A 43 6.33 13.25 4.10
C ASN A 43 7.67 12.80 3.49
N LEU A 44 7.65 12.08 2.36
CA LEU A 44 8.87 11.62 1.70
C LEU A 44 9.75 12.80 1.25
N ARG A 45 11.03 12.75 1.62
CA ARG A 45 12.07 13.71 1.21
C ARG A 45 13.26 12.97 0.62
N ARG A 46 13.81 13.54 -0.46
CA ARG A 46 14.97 13.00 -1.20
C ARG A 46 16.06 14.06 -1.35
N PRO A 47 16.84 14.37 -0.30
CA PRO A 47 17.93 15.34 -0.37
C PRO A 47 19.06 14.90 -1.33
N SER A 48 19.97 15.82 -1.65
CA SER A 48 21.11 15.58 -2.55
C SER A 48 22.08 14.49 -2.07
N SER A 49 22.09 14.16 -0.78
CA SER A 49 22.84 13.01 -0.23
C SER A 49 22.37 11.65 -0.79
N GLY A 50 21.15 11.60 -1.34
CA GLY A 50 20.53 10.38 -1.86
C GLY A 50 19.95 9.47 -0.78
N HIS A 51 19.92 9.88 0.49
CA HIS A 51 19.16 9.18 1.53
C HIS A 51 17.68 9.49 1.40
N LEU A 52 16.81 8.54 1.75
CA LEU A 52 15.37 8.80 1.85
C LEU A 52 15.02 9.04 3.31
N TYR A 53 14.20 10.06 3.53
CA TYR A 53 13.58 10.34 4.82
C TYR A 53 12.08 10.35 4.60
N PHE A 54 11.34 9.55 5.34
CA PHE A 54 9.88 9.49 5.24
C PHE A 54 9.28 9.10 6.58
N THR A 55 7.97 9.20 6.69
CA THR A 55 7.21 8.81 7.88
C THR A 55 6.33 7.64 7.53
N LEU A 56 6.29 6.60 8.37
CA LEU A 56 5.21 5.62 8.35
C LEU A 56 4.15 6.05 9.35
N LYS A 57 2.89 6.09 8.91
CA LYS A 57 1.74 6.44 9.75
C LYS A 57 0.67 5.34 9.72
N ASP A 58 -0.09 5.25 10.80
CA ASP A 58 -1.33 4.49 10.90
C ASP A 58 -2.44 5.37 11.50
N ALA A 59 -3.51 4.76 12.02
CA ALA A 59 -4.64 5.50 12.60
C ALA A 59 -4.31 6.21 13.94
N GLY A 60 -3.32 5.71 14.68
CA GLY A 60 -3.02 6.15 16.04
C GLY A 60 -1.66 6.80 16.22
N GLY A 61 -0.75 6.69 15.25
CA GLY A 61 0.60 7.17 15.39
C GLY A 61 1.41 7.24 14.11
N GLN A 62 2.65 7.71 14.28
CA GLN A 62 3.61 7.83 13.21
C GLN A 62 5.04 7.66 13.72
N ILE A 63 5.94 7.24 12.84
CA ILE A 63 7.37 7.11 13.12
C ILE A 63 8.22 7.56 11.92
N SER A 64 9.30 8.29 12.21
CA SER A 64 10.26 8.72 11.21
C SER A 64 11.17 7.56 10.79
N ILE A 65 11.36 7.40 9.49
CA ILE A 65 12.22 6.40 8.87
C ILE A 65 13.36 7.09 8.14
N VAL A 66 14.58 6.59 8.35
CA VAL A 66 15.76 6.96 7.59
C VAL A 66 16.22 5.75 6.78
N LEU A 67 16.29 5.89 5.46
CA LEU A 67 16.81 4.86 4.57
C LEU A 67 18.06 5.36 3.84
N PHE A 68 19.21 4.85 4.26
CA PHE A 68 20.50 5.20 3.66
C PHE A 68 20.60 4.73 2.22
N ARG A 69 21.34 5.49 1.40
CA ARG A 69 21.52 5.23 -0.03
C ARG A 69 22.02 3.81 -0.31
N GLY A 70 22.94 3.30 0.53
CA GLY A 70 23.50 1.95 0.39
C GLY A 70 22.47 0.82 0.57
N SER A 71 21.39 1.09 1.31
CA SER A 71 20.33 0.12 1.61
C SER A 71 19.17 0.16 0.62
N GLN A 72 19.25 0.96 -0.45
CA GLN A 72 18.16 1.12 -1.42
C GLN A 72 18.17 0.09 -2.56
N ARG A 73 19.10 -0.86 -2.56
CA ARG A 73 19.19 -1.83 -3.66
C ARG A 73 18.08 -2.88 -3.54
N GLY A 74 17.24 -2.99 -4.56
CA GLY A 74 16.19 -4.03 -4.65
C GLY A 74 14.96 -3.76 -3.78
N ILE A 75 14.80 -2.55 -3.25
CA ILE A 75 13.60 -2.16 -2.50
C ILE A 75 12.45 -1.83 -3.46
N PRO A 76 11.18 -1.97 -3.03
CA PRO A 76 10.04 -1.44 -3.76
C PRO A 76 10.09 0.09 -3.83
N GLU A 77 9.29 0.67 -4.74
CA GLU A 77 9.17 2.12 -4.83
C GLU A 77 8.61 2.71 -3.54
N VAL A 78 9.35 3.68 -2.98
CA VAL A 78 8.92 4.48 -1.83
C VAL A 78 8.28 5.77 -2.35
N ALA A 79 6.97 5.92 -2.16
CA ALA A 79 6.20 7.09 -2.54
C ALA A 79 5.10 7.33 -1.49
N ASP A 80 4.72 8.60 -1.29
CA ASP A 80 3.62 8.96 -0.38
C ASP A 80 2.32 8.23 -0.78
N GLY A 81 1.55 7.79 0.21
CA GLY A 81 0.33 7.00 0.04
C GLY A 81 0.57 5.50 -0.17
N ARG A 82 1.81 5.05 -0.41
CA ARG A 82 2.11 3.60 -0.47
C ARG A 82 2.15 3.01 0.92
N LYS A 83 1.60 1.80 1.07
CA LYS A 83 1.74 1.04 2.30
C LYS A 83 3.00 0.18 2.22
N LEU A 84 3.91 0.38 3.17
CA LEU A 84 5.18 -0.36 3.22
C LEU A 84 5.34 -1.04 4.58
N ARG A 85 6.11 -2.12 4.57
CA ARG A 85 6.62 -2.79 5.76
C ARG A 85 8.13 -2.63 5.81
N VAL A 86 8.65 -2.12 6.91
CA VAL A 86 10.06 -1.75 7.07
C VAL A 86 10.66 -2.49 8.26
N CYS A 87 11.78 -3.17 8.06
CA CYS A 87 12.62 -3.70 9.12
C CYS A 87 13.79 -2.75 9.35
N GLY A 88 14.09 -2.42 10.60
CA GLY A 88 15.18 -1.53 10.92
C GLY A 88 15.51 -1.49 12.39
N ASP A 89 16.53 -0.71 12.72
CA ASP A 89 17.01 -0.56 14.09
C ASP A 89 16.46 0.71 14.72
N MET A 90 15.89 0.57 15.92
CA MET A 90 15.32 1.67 16.67
C MET A 90 16.44 2.53 17.25
N THR A 91 16.35 3.85 17.06
CA THR A 91 17.35 4.80 17.57
C THR A 91 16.70 6.16 17.88
N ALA A 92 17.49 7.09 18.41
CA ALA A 92 17.09 8.48 18.59
C ALA A 92 18.15 9.45 18.07
N TYR A 93 17.69 10.53 17.44
CA TYR A 93 18.54 11.62 17.01
C TYR A 93 18.76 12.58 18.18
N VAL A 94 19.88 12.40 18.88
CA VAL A 94 20.21 13.08 20.15
C VAL A 94 20.07 14.60 20.08
N GLU A 95 20.47 15.22 18.97
CA GLU A 95 20.41 16.68 18.79
C GLU A 95 18.97 17.22 18.79
N ARG A 96 18.00 16.44 18.29
CA ARG A 96 16.60 16.85 18.19
C ARG A 96 15.68 16.17 19.21
N GLY A 97 16.16 15.14 19.90
CA GLY A 97 15.36 14.36 20.86
C GLY A 97 14.25 13.51 20.22
N ASN A 98 14.30 13.30 18.90
CA ASN A 98 13.30 12.51 18.18
C ASN A 98 13.76 11.07 18.00
N TYR A 99 12.87 10.12 18.26
CA TYR A 99 13.10 8.72 17.93
C TYR A 99 12.82 8.44 16.45
N GLN A 100 13.52 7.47 15.88
CA GLN A 100 13.44 7.11 14.47
C GLN A 100 13.86 5.65 14.24
N LEU A 101 13.49 5.10 13.09
CA LEU A 101 13.93 3.79 12.63
C LEU A 101 14.93 3.93 11.49
N ILE A 102 16.09 3.29 11.61
CA ILE A 102 17.05 3.17 10.52
C ILE A 102 16.68 1.93 9.70
N ALA A 103 16.13 2.13 8.51
CA ALA A 103 15.64 1.06 7.66
C ALA A 103 16.80 0.23 7.06
N ARG A 104 16.68 -1.10 7.21
CA ARG A 104 17.56 -2.11 6.59
C ARG A 104 16.85 -2.89 5.48
N ILE A 105 15.58 -3.22 5.66
CA ILE A 105 14.75 -3.94 4.68
C ILE A 105 13.46 -3.16 4.49
N VAL A 106 13.01 -3.05 3.24
CA VAL A 106 11.74 -2.42 2.87
C VAL A 106 10.99 -3.35 1.94
N GLU A 107 9.73 -3.62 2.27
CA GLU A 107 8.82 -4.49 1.53
C GLU A 107 7.51 -3.76 1.26
N GLU A 108 6.85 -4.13 0.16
CA GLU A 108 5.52 -3.61 -0.16
C GLU A 108 4.49 -4.29 0.75
N ALA A 109 3.73 -3.48 1.49
CA ALA A 109 2.63 -3.97 2.31
C ALA A 109 1.31 -3.85 1.54
N GLY A 110 0.32 -4.68 1.87
CA GLY A 110 -1.04 -4.52 1.34
C GLY A 110 -1.42 -5.36 0.12
N LYS A 111 -0.56 -6.26 -0.40
CA LYS A 111 -1.07 -7.34 -1.29
C LYS A 111 -2.17 -8.15 -0.59
N GLY A 112 -2.06 -8.36 0.72
CA GLY A 112 -3.06 -9.05 1.53
C GLY A 112 -4.40 -8.31 1.62
N SER A 113 -4.41 -6.98 1.77
CA SER A 113 -5.67 -6.22 1.92
C SER A 113 -6.45 -6.09 0.61
N LEU A 114 -5.74 -5.94 -0.52
CA LEU A 114 -6.41 -5.97 -1.84
C LEU A 114 -6.94 -7.37 -2.15
N GLN A 115 -6.15 -8.41 -1.84
CA GLN A 115 -6.60 -9.80 -1.97
C GLN A 115 -7.81 -10.07 -1.07
N GLU A 116 -7.80 -9.57 0.17
CA GLU A 116 -8.92 -9.72 1.11
C GLU A 116 -10.18 -8.99 0.62
N ALA A 117 -10.04 -7.75 0.12
CA ALA A 117 -11.14 -7.01 -0.49
C ALA A 117 -11.69 -7.72 -1.74
N PHE A 118 -10.82 -8.30 -2.56
CA PHE A 118 -11.19 -9.11 -3.71
C PHE A 118 -11.95 -10.38 -3.31
N GLU A 119 -11.45 -11.14 -2.34
CA GLU A 119 -12.13 -12.35 -1.86
C GLU A 119 -13.47 -12.03 -1.20
N LYS A 120 -13.57 -10.93 -0.44
CA LYS A 120 -14.85 -10.45 0.13
C LYS A 120 -15.85 -10.08 -0.96
N LEU A 121 -15.42 -9.34 -1.98
CA LEU A 121 -16.27 -8.97 -3.11
C LEU A 121 -16.72 -10.22 -3.87
N LYS A 122 -15.79 -11.13 -4.17
CA LYS A 122 -16.08 -12.38 -4.86
C LYS A 122 -17.07 -13.25 -4.10
N ALA A 123 -16.88 -13.41 -2.78
CA ALA A 123 -17.78 -14.15 -1.91
C ALA A 123 -19.19 -13.55 -1.94
N ARG A 124 -19.30 -12.23 -1.78
CA ARG A 124 -20.58 -11.52 -1.88
C ARG A 124 -21.27 -11.72 -3.24
N LEU A 125 -20.55 -11.52 -4.34
CA LEU A 125 -21.11 -11.72 -5.70
C LEU A 125 -21.51 -13.19 -5.96
N GLN A 126 -20.83 -14.13 -5.30
CA GLN A 126 -21.17 -15.55 -5.34
C GLN A 126 -22.41 -15.88 -4.50
N GLU A 127 -22.58 -15.27 -3.33
CA GLU A 127 -23.80 -15.35 -2.52
C GLU A 127 -25.01 -14.72 -3.22
N GLU A 128 -24.79 -13.63 -3.98
CA GLU A 128 -25.79 -13.03 -4.86
C GLU A 128 -26.15 -13.92 -6.07
N GLY A 129 -25.54 -15.10 -6.22
CA GLY A 129 -25.82 -16.04 -7.30
C GLY A 129 -25.37 -15.55 -8.68
N LEU A 130 -24.49 -14.55 -8.75
CA LEU A 130 -24.05 -13.97 -10.02
C LEU A 130 -23.20 -14.92 -10.86
N PHE A 131 -22.63 -15.96 -10.24
CA PHE A 131 -21.79 -16.96 -10.91
C PHE A 131 -22.46 -18.32 -11.14
N ASP A 132 -23.74 -18.46 -10.77
CA ASP A 132 -24.48 -19.71 -10.85
C ASP A 132 -24.47 -20.27 -12.28
N ALA A 133 -24.25 -21.58 -12.40
CA ALA A 133 -24.19 -22.26 -13.69
C ALA A 133 -25.50 -22.10 -14.48
N ASP A 134 -26.64 -22.10 -13.79
CA ASP A 134 -27.98 -21.95 -14.39
C ASP A 134 -28.20 -20.57 -15.02
N ARG A 135 -27.42 -19.56 -14.64
CA ARG A 135 -27.45 -18.22 -15.26
C ARG A 135 -26.51 -18.08 -16.44
N LYS A 136 -25.59 -19.02 -16.64
CA LYS A 136 -24.63 -18.97 -17.75
C LYS A 136 -25.29 -19.43 -19.04
N LYS A 137 -25.18 -18.60 -20.08
CA LYS A 137 -25.61 -18.96 -21.43
C LYS A 137 -24.56 -19.88 -22.06
N SER A 138 -25.02 -20.92 -22.77
CA SER A 138 -24.13 -21.79 -23.56
C SER A 138 -23.42 -20.97 -24.62
N LEU A 139 -22.10 -21.07 -24.70
CA LEU A 139 -21.33 -20.38 -25.73
C LEU A 139 -21.60 -21.00 -27.11
N PRO A 140 -21.77 -20.17 -28.16
CA PRO A 140 -21.89 -20.70 -29.52
C PRO A 140 -20.57 -21.34 -29.96
N THR A 141 -20.66 -22.40 -30.77
CA THR A 141 -19.49 -23.08 -31.35
C THR A 141 -18.70 -22.19 -32.30
N LEU A 142 -19.38 -21.26 -32.98
CA LEU A 142 -18.78 -20.20 -33.78
C LEU A 142 -19.56 -18.91 -33.59
N ALA A 143 -18.92 -17.88 -33.03
CA ALA A 143 -19.51 -16.56 -32.91
C ALA A 143 -19.68 -15.94 -34.30
N ARG A 144 -20.86 -15.41 -34.60
CA ARG A 144 -21.14 -14.66 -35.84
C ARG A 144 -20.95 -13.15 -35.66
N HIS A 145 -21.15 -12.69 -34.43
CA HIS A 145 -21.03 -11.30 -34.02
C HIS A 145 -20.31 -11.26 -32.66
N ILE A 146 -19.39 -10.31 -32.51
CA ILE A 146 -18.73 -10.02 -31.23
C ILE A 146 -19.02 -8.56 -30.88
N GLY A 147 -19.75 -8.35 -29.79
CA GLY A 147 -19.86 -7.05 -29.13
C GLY A 147 -18.68 -6.83 -28.19
N ILE A 148 -18.04 -5.67 -28.26
CA ILE A 148 -16.93 -5.28 -27.40
C ILE A 148 -17.32 -4.00 -26.67
N VAL A 149 -17.40 -4.09 -25.34
CA VAL A 149 -17.62 -2.94 -24.45
C VAL A 149 -16.29 -2.58 -23.82
N THR A 150 -15.66 -1.48 -24.24
CA THR A 150 -14.35 -1.06 -23.72
C THR A 150 -14.03 0.40 -24.00
N SER A 151 -12.92 0.92 -23.45
CA SER A 151 -12.44 2.26 -23.77
C SER A 151 -11.89 2.33 -25.21
N PRO A 152 -12.27 3.33 -26.02
CA PRO A 152 -11.89 3.42 -27.43
C PRO A 152 -10.38 3.65 -27.66
N SER A 153 -9.64 4.14 -26.66
CA SER A 153 -8.20 4.48 -26.78
C SER A 153 -7.25 3.40 -26.23
N GLY A 154 -7.77 2.27 -25.74
CA GLY A 154 -6.97 1.25 -25.07
C GLY A 154 -6.01 0.49 -26.01
N ALA A 155 -4.86 0.04 -25.50
CA ALA A 155 -4.01 -0.92 -26.22
C ALA A 155 -4.75 -2.26 -26.44
N ALA A 156 -5.57 -2.67 -25.47
CA ALA A 156 -6.31 -3.93 -25.50
C ALA A 156 -7.27 -4.07 -26.70
N ILE A 157 -7.98 -3.00 -27.10
CA ILE A 157 -8.87 -3.06 -28.27
C ILE A 157 -8.07 -3.26 -29.56
N ARG A 158 -6.91 -2.62 -29.69
CA ARG A 158 -6.03 -2.78 -30.86
C ARG A 158 -5.49 -4.20 -30.96
N ASP A 159 -5.04 -4.76 -29.83
CA ASP A 159 -4.55 -6.14 -29.79
C ASP A 159 -5.64 -7.14 -30.16
N LEU A 160 -6.84 -6.97 -29.61
CA LEU A 160 -7.96 -7.85 -29.89
C LEU A 160 -8.39 -7.75 -31.36
N LEU A 161 -8.51 -6.54 -31.92
CA LEU A 161 -8.82 -6.36 -33.34
C LEU A 161 -7.74 -6.97 -34.24
N ASN A 162 -6.45 -6.76 -33.94
CA ASN A 162 -5.35 -7.37 -34.69
C ASN A 162 -5.42 -8.90 -34.70
N VAL A 163 -5.74 -9.53 -33.56
CA VAL A 163 -5.88 -10.98 -33.45
C VAL A 163 -7.11 -11.46 -34.22
N LEU A 164 -8.26 -10.79 -34.09
CA LEU A 164 -9.49 -11.15 -34.78
C LEU A 164 -9.35 -11.00 -36.29
N THR A 165 -8.78 -9.90 -36.79
CA THR A 165 -8.57 -9.71 -38.24
C THR A 165 -7.64 -10.78 -38.82
N ARG A 166 -6.61 -11.20 -38.07
CA ARG A 166 -5.69 -12.25 -38.53
C ARG A 166 -6.30 -13.65 -38.52
N ARG A 167 -7.14 -14.00 -37.53
CA ARG A 167 -7.68 -15.36 -37.36
C ARG A 167 -9.06 -15.56 -37.98
N PHE A 168 -9.90 -14.52 -37.99
CA PHE A 168 -11.29 -14.54 -38.43
C PHE A 168 -11.66 -13.22 -39.14
N PRO A 169 -11.11 -12.94 -40.33
CA PRO A 169 -11.27 -11.66 -41.02
C PRO A 169 -12.72 -11.28 -41.37
N ASN A 170 -13.63 -12.26 -41.44
CA ASN A 170 -15.05 -12.05 -41.80
C ASN A 170 -15.97 -11.93 -40.56
N LEU A 171 -15.42 -11.80 -39.36
CA LEU A 171 -16.20 -11.72 -38.13
C LEU A 171 -16.74 -10.31 -37.92
N HIS A 172 -18.04 -10.17 -37.71
CA HIS A 172 -18.65 -8.88 -37.41
C HIS A 172 -18.33 -8.46 -35.97
N VAL A 173 -17.67 -7.33 -35.82
CA VAL A 173 -17.29 -6.76 -34.51
C VAL A 173 -17.98 -5.42 -34.32
N VAL A 174 -18.67 -5.26 -33.19
CA VAL A 174 -19.33 -4.02 -32.78
C VAL A 174 -18.62 -3.48 -31.55
N LEU A 175 -18.13 -2.24 -31.61
CA LEU A 175 -17.49 -1.57 -30.48
C LEU A 175 -18.48 -0.60 -29.83
N ALA A 176 -18.82 -0.84 -28.56
CA ALA A 176 -19.55 0.08 -27.70
C ALA A 176 -18.54 0.78 -26.77
N PRO A 177 -18.13 2.03 -27.07
CA PRO A 177 -17.10 2.73 -26.30
C PRO A 177 -17.67 3.16 -24.95
N VAL A 178 -16.97 2.81 -23.87
CA VAL A 178 -17.37 3.20 -22.50
C VAL A 178 -16.19 3.58 -21.62
N LYS A 179 -16.47 4.31 -20.53
CA LYS A 179 -15.56 4.43 -19.39
C LYS A 179 -15.44 3.09 -18.66
N VAL A 180 -14.21 2.61 -18.49
CA VAL A 180 -13.91 1.30 -17.85
C VAL A 180 -13.51 1.40 -16.38
N GLN A 181 -13.34 2.61 -15.84
CA GLN A 181 -12.89 2.85 -14.47
C GLN A 181 -13.35 4.21 -13.95
N GLY A 182 -13.56 4.32 -12.64
CA GLY A 182 -14.01 5.55 -11.97
C GLY A 182 -15.54 5.72 -11.98
N ASP A 183 -16.01 6.80 -11.37
CA ASP A 183 -17.44 7.03 -11.15
C ASP A 183 -18.25 7.01 -12.45
N GLY A 184 -19.40 6.33 -12.43
CA GLY A 184 -20.30 6.15 -13.58
C GLY A 184 -19.95 4.99 -14.52
N ALA A 185 -18.77 4.37 -14.40
CA ALA A 185 -18.35 3.30 -15.30
C ALA A 185 -19.28 2.08 -15.29
N ALA A 186 -19.78 1.67 -14.12
CA ALA A 186 -20.63 0.49 -13.99
C ALA A 186 -21.96 0.64 -14.77
N GLU A 187 -22.61 1.81 -14.65
CA GLU A 187 -23.85 2.13 -15.34
C GLU A 187 -23.63 2.25 -16.85
N GLU A 188 -22.54 2.88 -17.26
CA GLU A 188 -22.18 3.04 -18.67
C GLU A 188 -21.90 1.69 -19.34
N ILE A 189 -21.18 0.78 -18.66
CA ILE A 189 -20.94 -0.59 -19.12
C ILE A 189 -22.26 -1.36 -19.25
N ALA A 190 -23.14 -1.30 -18.24
CA ALA A 190 -24.42 -2.01 -18.26
C ALA A 190 -25.29 -1.54 -19.43
N ASN A 191 -25.44 -0.22 -19.60
CA ASN A 191 -26.20 0.37 -20.71
C ASN A 191 -25.61 -0.04 -22.08
N ALA A 192 -24.28 -0.09 -22.20
CA ALA A 192 -23.65 -0.51 -23.45
C ALA A 192 -23.92 -1.99 -23.77
N ILE A 193 -23.93 -2.87 -22.77
CA ILE A 193 -24.28 -4.29 -22.96
C ILE A 193 -25.71 -4.44 -23.49
N ASP A 194 -26.66 -3.63 -23.00
CA ASP A 194 -28.06 -3.67 -23.45
C ASP A 194 -28.26 -3.19 -24.91
N THR A 195 -27.27 -2.49 -25.47
CA THR A 195 -27.31 -1.97 -26.86
C THR A 195 -26.66 -2.89 -27.90
N LEU A 196 -26.09 -4.02 -27.48
CA LEU A 196 -25.37 -4.98 -28.34
C LEU A 196 -26.20 -6.25 -28.62
#